data_AF-A0A958BV33-F1
#
_entry.id   AF-A0A958BV33-F1
#
_cell.length_a   1.000
_cell.length_b   1.000
_cell.length_c   1.000
_cell.angle_alpha   90.00
_cell.angle_beta   90.00
_cell.angle_gamma   90.00
#
_symmetry.space_group_name_H-M   'P 1'
#
loop_
_entity.id
_entity.type
_entity.pdbx_description
1 polymer ?
#
loop_
_entity_poly.entity_id
_entity_poly.type
_entity_poly.pdbx_seq_one_letter_code
_entity_poly.pdbx_strand_id
1 'polypeptide(L)'
;AVRNALMAPITIIMLHVNWLIGGVVVVEAIFGYPGLGKYIYDAAIFGDVNAVEAAAMVTVIIAVMTRIIGDLAYTFLNPRIRYA
;
A
#
# COMPACT_ATOMS: atom_id res chain seq x y z
N ALA A 1 -4.35 -12.61 -28.68
CA ALA A 1 -5.21 -11.46 -28.30
C ALA A 1 -5.40 -11.33 -26.79
N VAL A 2 -5.84 -12.39 -26.08
CA VAL A 2 -6.18 -12.35 -24.63
C VAL A 2 -5.02 -11.89 -23.73
N ARG A 3 -3.78 -12.31 -24.01
CA ARG A 3 -2.58 -11.94 -23.22
C ARG A 3 -2.27 -10.43 -23.23
N ASN A 4 -2.65 -9.72 -24.30
CA ASN A 4 -2.46 -8.27 -24.42
C ASN A 4 -3.64 -7.49 -23.77
N ALA A 5 -4.83 -8.10 -23.72
CA ALA A 5 -6.01 -7.53 -23.08
C ALA A 5 -5.96 -7.61 -21.54
N LEU A 6 -5.23 -8.58 -20.98
CA LEU A 6 -5.06 -8.75 -19.52
C LEU A 6 -4.09 -7.75 -18.88
N MET A 7 -3.21 -7.09 -19.66
CA MET A 7 -2.28 -6.10 -19.10
C MET A 7 -2.98 -4.88 -18.50
N ALA A 8 -4.02 -4.37 -19.15
CA ALA A 8 -4.75 -3.19 -18.67
C ALA A 8 -5.50 -3.43 -17.34
N PRO A 9 -6.29 -4.51 -17.19
CA PRO A 9 -6.94 -4.85 -15.91
C PRO A 9 -5.96 -5.03 -14.75
N ILE A 10 -4.85 -5.74 -14.97
CA ILE A 10 -3.84 -5.93 -13.90
C ILE A 10 -3.21 -4.60 -13.47
N THR A 11 -2.91 -3.72 -14.42
CA THR A 11 -2.33 -2.39 -14.09
C THR A 11 -3.31 -1.58 -13.24
N ILE A 12 -4.60 -1.63 -13.57
CA ILE A 12 -5.65 -0.94 -12.82
C ILE A 12 -5.78 -1.54 -11.41
N ILE A 13 -5.78 -2.87 -11.27
CA ILE A 13 -5.85 -3.55 -9.97
C ILE A 13 -4.65 -3.16 -9.09
N MET A 14 -3.43 -3.12 -9.66
CA MET A 14 -2.24 -2.69 -8.93
C MET A 14 -2.29 -1.24 -8.44
N LEU A 15 -2.83 -0.33 -9.26
CA LEU A 15 -3.02 1.06 -8.84
C LEU A 15 -4.01 1.18 -7.66
N HIS A 16 -5.01 0.31 -7.60
CA HIS A 16 -6.00 0.30 -6.52
C HIS A 16 -5.48 -0.27 -5.19
N VAL A 17 -4.45 -1.13 -5.22
CA VAL A 17 -3.83 -1.68 -4.00
C VAL A 17 -3.25 -0.55 -3.13
N ASN A 18 -2.61 0.45 -3.73
CA ASN A 18 -2.09 1.62 -3.00
C ASN A 18 -3.21 2.44 -2.36
N TRP A 19 -4.37 2.52 -3.01
CA TRP A 19 -5.55 3.20 -2.49
C TRP A 19 -6.15 2.49 -1.26
N LEU A 20 -6.08 1.15 -1.26
CA LEU A 20 -6.58 0.29 -0.18
C LEU A 20 -5.83 0.51 1.14
N ILE A 21 -4.53 0.80 1.08
CA ILE A 21 -3.70 1.09 2.28
C ILE A 21 -4.22 2.33 3.02
N GLY A 22 -4.58 3.40 2.29
CA GLY A 22 -5.17 4.59 2.90
C GLY A 22 -6.56 4.34 3.48
N GLY A 23 -7.36 3.50 2.81
CA GLY A 23 -8.69 3.09 3.29
C GLY A 23 -8.64 2.27 4.58
N VAL A 24 -7.59 1.46 4.78
CA VAL A 24 -7.43 0.62 5.97
C VAL A 24 -7.33 1.44 7.26
N VAL A 25 -6.66 2.61 7.21
CA VAL A 25 -6.55 3.52 8.36
C VAL A 25 -7.92 4.01 8.81
N VAL A 26 -8.79 4.35 7.85
CA VAL A 26 -10.15 4.82 8.13
C VAL A 26 -11.00 3.71 8.76
N VAL A 27 -10.87 2.48 8.26
CA VAL A 27 -11.57 1.31 8.81
C VAL A 27 -11.09 1.02 10.24
N GLU A 28 -9.79 1.06 10.51
CA GLU A 28 -9.24 0.86 11.84
C GLU A 28 -9.71 1.92 12.84
N ALA A 29 -9.76 3.18 12.43
CA ALA A 29 -10.23 4.28 13.27
C ALA A 29 -11.73 4.19 13.57
N ILE A 30 -12.57 3.92 12.56
CA ILE A 30 -14.04 3.89 12.72
C ILE A 30 -14.50 2.64 13.47
N PHE A 31 -13.96 1.47 13.15
CA PHE A 31 -14.35 0.21 13.79
C PHE A 31 -13.58 -0.07 15.09
N GLY A 32 -12.67 0.82 15.48
CA GLY A 32 -11.88 0.69 16.70
C GLY A 32 -10.90 -0.48 16.69
N TYR A 33 -10.61 -1.06 15.51
CA TYR A 33 -9.72 -2.20 15.36
C TYR A 33 -8.28 -1.79 15.72
N PRO A 34 -7.59 -2.54 16.61
CA PRO A 34 -6.22 -2.19 17.00
C PRO A 34 -5.27 -2.45 15.83
N GLY A 35 -4.85 -1.38 15.16
CA GLY A 35 -3.93 -1.40 14.04
C GLY A 35 -3.01 -0.18 13.99
N LEU A 36 -2.13 -0.14 13.00
CA LEU A 36 -1.11 0.91 12.86
C LEU A 36 -1.72 2.29 12.58
N GLY A 37 -2.80 2.34 11.80
CA GLY A 37 -3.51 3.58 11.48
C GLY A 37 -4.17 4.19 12.71
N LYS A 38 -4.78 3.35 13.55
CA LYS A 38 -5.34 3.79 14.84
C LYS A 38 -4.24 4.28 15.80
N TYR A 39 -3.11 3.59 15.87
CA TYR A 39 -1.97 4.00 16.71
C TYR A 39 -1.42 5.38 16.32
N ILE A 40 -1.28 5.65 15.01
CA ILE A 40 -0.86 6.96 14.51
C ILE A 40 -1.89 8.04 14.88
N TYR A 41 -3.18 7.75 14.72
CA TYR A 41 -4.26 8.68 15.05
C TYR A 41 -4.26 9.04 16.54
N ASP A 42 -4.17 8.05 17.42
CA ASP A 42 -4.16 8.26 18.86
C ASP A 42 -2.90 9.06 19.26
N ALA A 43 -1.71 8.68 18.77
CA ALA A 43 -0.46 9.39 19.05
C ALA A 43 -0.49 10.86 18.58
N ALA A 44 -1.14 11.13 17.44
CA ALA A 44 -1.32 12.49 16.93
C ALA A 44 -2.23 13.33 17.83
N ILE A 45 -3.29 12.75 18.40
CA ILE A 45 -4.18 13.44 19.35
C ILE A 45 -3.49 13.70 20.69
N PHE A 46 -2.69 12.75 21.18
CA PHE A 46 -1.92 12.91 22.41
C PHE A 46 -0.70 13.83 22.26
N GLY A 47 -0.35 14.24 21.04
CA GLY A 47 0.77 15.14 20.75
C GLY A 47 2.14 14.49 20.90
N ASP A 48 2.22 13.16 20.88
CA ASP A 48 3.49 12.43 20.95
C ASP A 48 4.11 12.30 19.56
N VAL A 49 4.94 13.29 19.22
CA VAL A 49 5.58 13.40 17.90
C VAL A 49 6.53 12.22 17.64
N ASN A 50 7.19 11.70 18.67
CA ASN A 50 8.12 10.57 18.54
C ASN A 50 7.37 9.27 18.19
N ALA A 51 6.22 9.04 18.84
CA ALA A 51 5.39 7.88 18.55
C ALA A 51 4.78 7.94 17.14
N VAL A 52 4.35 9.13 16.70
CA VAL A 52 3.86 9.36 15.33
C VAL A 52 4.96 9.11 14.31
N GLU A 53 6.17 9.62 14.54
CA GLU A 53 7.31 9.44 13.62
C GLU A 53 7.70 7.96 13.51
N ALA A 54 7.84 7.26 14.64
CA ALA A 54 8.17 5.83 14.63
C ALA A 54 7.12 5.00 13.88
N ALA A 55 5.83 5.29 14.09
CA ALA A 55 4.75 4.59 13.39
C ALA A 55 4.66 4.97 11.90
N ALA A 56 4.96 6.22 11.56
CA ALA A 56 5.07 6.67 10.18
C ALA A 56 6.21 5.94 9.45
N MET A 57 7.38 5.79 10.07
CA MET A 57 8.51 5.03 9.51
C MET A 57 8.11 3.58 9.20
N VAL A 58 7.44 2.91 10.14
CA VAL A 58 6.95 1.53 9.93
C VAL A 58 5.97 1.47 8.76
N THR A 59 5.04 2.43 8.69
CA THR A 59 4.04 2.51 7.61
C THR A 59 4.70 2.73 6.25
N VAL A 60 5.73 3.59 6.19
CA VAL A 60 6.52 3.83 4.96
C VAL A 60 7.23 2.54 4.52
N ILE A 61 7.83 1.79 5.44
CA ILE A 61 8.47 0.50 5.11
C ILE A 61 7.45 -0.46 4.50
N ILE A 62 6.28 -0.61 5.10
CA ILE A 62 5.21 -1.48 4.60
C ILE A 62 4.72 -1.01 3.22
N ALA A 63 4.54 0.29 3.03
CA ALA A 63 4.13 0.87 1.76
C ALA A 63 5.16 0.62 0.66
N VAL A 64 6.45 0.80 0.97
CA VAL A 64 7.56 0.51 0.03
C VAL A 64 7.62 -0.98 -0.29
N MET A 65 7.46 -1.87 0.69
CA MET A 65 7.41 -3.31 0.45
C MET A 65 6.24 -3.71 -0.46
N THR A 66 5.05 -3.14 -0.23
CA THR A 66 3.87 -3.37 -1.08
C THR A 66 4.11 -2.85 -2.49
N ARG A 67 4.77 -1.69 -2.62
CA ARG A 67 5.14 -1.13 -3.91
C ARG A 67 6.11 -2.03 -4.67
N ILE A 68 7.15 -2.54 -4.01
CA ILE A 68 8.13 -3.47 -4.60
C ILE A 68 7.46 -4.75 -5.06
N ILE A 69 6.53 -5.31 -4.27
CA ILE A 69 5.73 -6.47 -4.68
C ILE A 69 4.91 -6.14 -5.93
N GLY A 70 4.33 -4.94 -5.99
CA GLY A 70 3.65 -4.42 -7.17
C GLY A 70 4.55 -4.37 -8.40
N ASP A 71 5.73 -3.77 -8.28
CA ASP A 71 6.68 -3.65 -9.39
C ASP A 71 7.19 -5.03 -9.84
N LEU A 72 7.38 -5.98 -8.91
CA LEU A 72 7.77 -7.35 -9.22
C LEU A 72 6.66 -8.11 -9.96
N ALA A 73 5.43 -8.05 -9.46
CA ALA A 73 4.30 -8.68 -10.13
C ALA A 73 4.03 -8.03 -11.51
N TYR A 74 4.30 -6.72 -11.66
CA TYR A 74 4.26 -6.05 -12.96
C TYR A 74 5.35 -6.58 -13.90
N THR A 75 6.56 -6.77 -13.38
CA THR A 75 7.69 -7.34 -14.12
C THR A 75 7.41 -8.75 -14.62
N PHE A 76 6.83 -9.60 -13.77
CA PHE A 76 6.42 -10.96 -14.15
C PHE A 76 5.29 -10.98 -15.17
N LEU A 77 4.34 -10.04 -15.08
CA LEU A 77 3.17 -10.05 -15.95
C LEU A 77 3.37 -9.32 -17.28
N ASN A 78 4.38 -8.48 -17.40
CA ASN A 78 4.66 -7.72 -18.61
C ASN A 78 5.79 -8.39 -19.42
N PRO A 79 5.47 -9.28 -20.39
CA PRO A 79 6.47 -9.98 -21.19
C PRO A 79 7.24 -9.08 -22.17
N ARG A 80 6.93 -7.77 -22.26
CA ARG A 80 7.66 -6.80 -23.10
C ARG A 80 8.90 -6.20 -22.42
N ILE A 81 9.09 -6.41 -21.11
CA ILE A 81 10.30 -5.98 -20.39
C ILE A 81 11.44 -7.01 -20.56
N ARG A 82 11.19 -8.09 -21.31
CA ARG A 82 12.26 -8.91 -21.85
C ARG A 82 12.94 -8.11 -22.95
N TYR A 83 13.93 -7.31 -22.57
CA TYR A 83 14.96 -6.83 -23.48
C TYR A 83 15.42 -8.02 -24.34
N ALA A 84 15.38 -7.80 -25.65
CA ALA A 84 15.98 -8.59 -26.75
C ALA A 84 16.37 -10.04 -26.45
#